data_AF-G4TQZ5-F1
#
_entry.id   AF-G4TQZ5-F1
#
_cell.length_a   1.000
_cell.length_b   1.000
_cell.length_c   1.000
_cell.angle_alpha   90.00
_cell.angle_beta   90.00
_cell.angle_gamma   90.00
#
_symmetry.space_group_name_H-M   'P 1'
#
loop_
_entity.id
_entity.type
_entity.pdbx_description
1 polymer ?
#
loop_
_entity_poly.entity_id
_entity_poly.type
_entity_poly.pdbx_seq_one_letter_code
_entity_poly.pdbx_strand_id
1 'polypeptide(L)'
;MLRLLILNLSSILPVIYAHKVHVGNKPQVRVTTALVNFHARIMDQWGDGGGKTWTIANDSYHPFAHRQFGGGKRREIRGTNMFGSGYPYGAWNTTSIARRSFPFGVWPLYWEDDFMDSSEVGAQLDTIRPGGHISIVPLRTTKENFTISQDEVYYAVGDSQSLISILISYVTWCHASLAWPTRFDPTSPNATVKLENVLQYYRASSFALASPAYSNPNSRNASY
;
A
#
# COMPACT_ATOMS: atom_id res chain seq x y z
N MET A 1 -39.61 -9.74 -51.46
CA MET A 1 -40.44 -10.89 -51.06
C MET A 1 -39.63 -11.71 -50.06
N LEU A 2 -40.27 -12.03 -48.93
CA LEU A 2 -39.79 -12.46 -47.61
C LEU A 2 -38.89 -13.72 -47.54
N ARG A 3 -37.85 -13.70 -46.68
CA ARG A 3 -37.46 -14.68 -45.62
C ARG A 3 -35.95 -14.54 -45.31
N LEU A 4 -35.53 -13.85 -44.25
CA LEU A 4 -35.40 -14.27 -42.84
C LEU A 4 -34.59 -15.56 -42.61
N LEU A 5 -33.30 -15.41 -42.29
CA LEU A 5 -32.58 -16.31 -41.38
C LEU A 5 -31.67 -15.44 -40.49
N ILE A 6 -32.04 -15.35 -39.21
CA ILE A 6 -31.28 -14.66 -38.16
C ILE A 6 -30.25 -15.66 -37.62
N LEU A 7 -28.96 -15.37 -37.81
CA LEU A 7 -27.88 -15.97 -37.03
C LEU A 7 -27.33 -14.88 -36.11
N ASN A 8 -27.79 -14.93 -34.87
CA ASN A 8 -27.22 -14.16 -33.76
C ASN A 8 -25.78 -14.62 -33.52
N LEU A 9 -24.80 -13.83 -33.96
CA LEU A 9 -23.44 -13.91 -33.44
C LEU A 9 -23.36 -12.99 -32.21
N SER A 10 -23.73 -13.51 -31.04
CA SER A 10 -23.44 -12.83 -29.78
C SER A 10 -21.95 -12.98 -29.49
N SER A 11 -21.25 -11.85 -29.60
CA SER A 11 -19.86 -11.67 -29.22
C SER A 11 -19.65 -12.04 -27.76
N ILE A 12 -19.03 -13.20 -27.50
CA ILE A 12 -18.58 -13.58 -26.16
C ILE A 12 -17.28 -12.81 -25.90
N LEU A 13 -17.39 -11.64 -25.28
CA LEU A 13 -16.27 -11.02 -24.57
C LEU A 13 -15.90 -11.96 -23.41
N PRO A 14 -14.66 -12.47 -23.32
CA PRO A 14 -14.25 -13.14 -22.10
C PRO A 14 -14.17 -12.07 -21.00
N VAL A 15 -15.18 -12.05 -20.13
CA VAL A 15 -15.06 -11.42 -18.82
C VAL A 15 -13.95 -12.17 -18.10
N ILE A 16 -12.76 -11.58 -18.05
CA ILE A 16 -11.66 -12.07 -17.23
C ILE A 16 -12.12 -11.90 -15.78
N TYR A 17 -12.76 -12.93 -15.24
CA TYR A 17 -12.92 -13.06 -13.81
C TYR A 17 -11.51 -13.19 -13.24
N ALA A 18 -11.12 -12.25 -12.39
CA ALA A 18 -9.97 -12.42 -11.53
C ALA A 18 -10.22 -13.66 -10.68
N HIS A 19 -9.69 -14.81 -11.14
CA HIS A 19 -9.82 -16.07 -10.44
C HIS A 19 -9.24 -15.87 -9.05
N LYS A 20 -10.03 -16.13 -8.00
CA LYS A 20 -9.52 -16.15 -6.63
C LYS A 20 -8.42 -17.20 -6.58
N VAL A 21 -7.16 -16.76 -6.55
CA VAL A 21 -6.02 -17.64 -6.32
C VAL A 21 -6.14 -18.15 -4.88
N HIS A 22 -6.49 -19.43 -4.73
CA HIS A 22 -6.57 -20.08 -3.42
C HIS A 22 -5.15 -20.53 -3.03
N VAL A 23 -4.41 -19.64 -2.37
CA VAL A 23 -3.09 -19.97 -1.83
C VAL A 23 -3.26 -20.52 -0.42
N GLY A 24 -2.83 -21.76 -0.19
CA GLY A 24 -2.85 -22.39 1.15
C GLY A 24 -1.95 -21.66 2.16
N ASN A 25 -0.84 -21.08 1.69
CA ASN A 25 0.08 -20.27 2.48
C ASN A 25 0.02 -18.82 2.03
N LYS A 26 -0.94 -18.06 2.55
CA LYS A 26 -1.03 -16.63 2.27
C LYS A 26 0.04 -15.86 3.04
N PRO A 27 0.62 -14.77 2.49
CA PRO A 27 1.55 -13.92 3.21
C PRO A 27 0.84 -13.28 4.41
N GLN A 28 1.37 -13.57 5.61
CA GLN A 28 0.82 -13.14 6.87
C GLN A 28 1.78 -12.14 7.54
N VAL A 29 1.21 -11.05 8.05
CA VAL A 29 1.93 -10.05 8.84
C VAL A 29 1.51 -10.18 10.30
N ARG A 30 2.49 -10.23 11.19
CA ARG A 30 2.27 -10.13 12.63
C ARG A 30 2.15 -8.65 13.02
N VAL A 31 1.00 -8.28 13.55
CA VAL A 31 0.71 -6.96 14.09
C VAL A 31 0.79 -7.06 15.61
N THR A 32 1.82 -6.48 16.21
CA THR A 32 1.92 -6.42 17.68
C THR A 32 0.81 -5.51 18.21
N THR A 33 0.04 -6.01 19.17
CA THR A 33 -1.12 -5.31 19.74
C THR A 33 -0.94 -4.96 21.22
N ALA A 34 0.00 -5.62 21.90
CA ALA A 34 0.44 -5.25 23.23
C ALA A 34 1.92 -5.55 23.42
N LEU A 35 2.67 -4.60 23.98
CA LEU A 35 4.10 -4.73 24.26
C LEU A 35 4.36 -5.41 25.61
N VAL A 36 3.44 -5.29 26.57
CA VAL A 36 3.57 -5.96 27.89
C VAL A 36 3.61 -7.48 27.80
N ASN A 37 2.78 -8.06 26.93
CA ASN A 37 2.58 -9.51 26.82
C ASN A 37 2.93 -10.02 25.40
N PHE A 38 3.51 -9.17 24.55
CA PHE A 38 3.80 -9.45 23.13
C PHE A 38 2.61 -10.04 22.35
N HIS A 39 1.38 -9.71 22.76
CA HIS A 39 0.17 -10.19 22.11
C HIS A 39 0.09 -9.61 20.70
N ALA A 40 -0.20 -10.45 19.72
CA ALA A 40 -0.22 -10.05 18.33
C ALA A 40 -1.40 -10.65 17.59
N ARG A 41 -1.81 -9.95 16.53
CA ARG A 41 -2.81 -10.43 15.57
C ARG A 41 -2.16 -10.68 14.23
N ILE A 42 -2.77 -11.56 13.45
CA ILE A 42 -2.33 -11.88 12.10
C ILE A 42 -3.18 -11.10 11.10
N MET A 43 -2.50 -10.41 10.18
CA MET A 43 -3.10 -9.77 9.03
C MET A 43 -2.72 -10.54 7.76
N ASP A 44 -3.72 -10.93 6.97
CA ASP A 44 -3.53 -11.60 5.69
C ASP A 44 -3.42 -10.56 4.57
N GLN A 45 -2.28 -10.51 3.89
CA GLN A 45 -2.03 -9.55 2.79
C GLN A 45 -2.76 -9.91 1.50
N TRP A 46 -3.10 -11.18 1.30
CA TRP A 46 -3.88 -11.66 0.15
C TRP A 46 -5.34 -11.95 0.51
N GLY A 47 -5.74 -11.66 1.74
CA GLY A 47 -7.11 -11.78 2.22
C GLY A 47 -8.03 -10.65 1.76
N ASP A 48 -9.26 -10.69 2.27
CA ASP A 48 -10.31 -9.70 1.96
C ASP A 48 -10.05 -8.30 2.57
N GLY A 49 -8.89 -8.09 3.20
CA GLY A 49 -8.43 -6.83 3.78
C GLY A 49 -8.60 -6.75 5.29
N GLY A 50 -7.50 -6.35 5.98
CA GLY A 50 -7.45 -5.83 7.34
C GLY A 50 -7.93 -6.73 8.50
N GLY A 51 -8.65 -7.82 8.24
CA GLY A 51 -9.31 -8.62 9.25
C GLY A 51 -10.56 -7.95 9.85
N LYS A 52 -11.08 -8.51 10.95
CA LYS A 52 -12.13 -7.87 11.76
C LYS A 52 -11.54 -6.64 12.44
N THR A 53 -12.30 -5.54 12.52
CA THR A 53 -11.88 -4.35 13.27
C THR A 53 -11.61 -4.70 14.73
N TRP A 54 -10.55 -4.15 15.31
CA TRP A 54 -10.26 -4.25 16.73
C TRP A 54 -9.68 -2.95 17.26
N THR A 55 -9.76 -2.74 18.57
CA THR A 55 -9.16 -1.58 19.24
C THR A 55 -7.98 -2.04 20.08
N ILE A 56 -6.88 -1.28 20.05
CA ILE A 56 -5.74 -1.53 20.93
C ILE A 56 -6.14 -1.15 22.36
N ALA A 57 -5.97 -2.08 23.29
CA ALA A 57 -6.33 -1.88 24.69
C ALA A 57 -5.41 -0.84 25.36
N ASN A 58 -5.90 -0.16 26.39
CA ASN A 58 -5.16 0.91 27.07
C ASN A 58 -3.95 0.37 27.85
N ASP A 59 -4.12 -0.80 28.46
CA ASP A 59 -3.12 -1.53 29.25
C ASP A 59 -2.03 -2.23 28.39
N SER A 60 -2.01 -1.97 27.08
CA SER A 60 -1.14 -2.65 26.13
C SER A 60 0.29 -2.09 26.07
N TYR A 61 0.53 -0.90 26.65
CA TYR A 61 1.76 -0.09 26.49
C TYR A 61 2.14 0.17 25.02
N HIS A 62 1.18 0.02 24.11
CA HIS A 62 1.39 0.25 22.70
C HIS A 62 1.21 1.76 22.38
N PRO A 63 2.05 2.37 21.52
CA PRO A 63 1.97 3.81 21.20
C PRO A 63 0.60 4.26 20.67
N PHE A 64 -0.15 3.32 20.10
CA PHE A 64 -1.45 3.54 19.49
C PHE A 64 -2.62 2.99 20.33
N ALA A 65 -2.51 3.03 21.66
CA ALA A 65 -3.61 2.69 22.55
C ALA A 65 -4.90 3.43 22.15
N HIS A 66 -6.05 2.76 22.28
CA HIS A 66 -7.38 3.23 21.85
C HIS A 66 -7.60 3.40 20.35
N ARG A 67 -6.59 3.26 19.49
CA ARG A 67 -6.79 3.33 18.03
C ARG A 67 -7.39 2.03 17.51
N GLN A 68 -8.25 2.16 16.49
CA GLN A 68 -8.81 1.02 15.78
C GLN A 68 -7.84 0.55 14.69
N PHE A 69 -7.78 -0.76 14.50
CA PHE A 69 -7.02 -1.43 13.46
C PHE A 69 -7.93 -2.41 12.71
N GLY A 70 -7.61 -2.65 11.44
CA GLY A 70 -8.35 -3.57 10.59
C GLY A 70 -9.72 -3.06 10.16
N GLY A 71 -10.52 -3.96 9.58
CA GLY A 71 -11.86 -3.66 9.07
C GLY A 71 -11.91 -3.28 7.59
N GLY A 72 -10.90 -2.58 7.08
CA GLY A 72 -10.79 -2.15 5.70
C GLY A 72 -10.65 -3.32 4.74
N LYS A 73 -11.45 -3.31 3.66
CA LYS A 73 -11.54 -4.40 2.69
C LYS A 73 -10.65 -4.17 1.47
N ARG A 74 -10.21 -5.24 0.81
CA ARG A 74 -9.40 -5.17 -0.42
C ARG A 74 -10.06 -4.31 -1.50
N ARG A 75 -11.40 -4.41 -1.65
CA ARG A 75 -12.20 -3.58 -2.59
C ARG A 75 -12.22 -2.08 -2.25
N GLU A 76 -11.83 -1.72 -1.04
CA GLU A 76 -11.77 -0.34 -0.56
C GLU A 76 -10.37 0.26 -0.71
N ILE A 77 -9.38 -0.53 -1.18
CA ILE A 77 -8.06 -0.01 -1.52
C ILE A 77 -8.23 0.88 -2.75
N ARG A 78 -8.20 2.19 -2.51
CA ARG A 78 -8.17 3.21 -3.55
C ARG A 78 -6.76 3.76 -3.64
N GLY A 79 -6.30 3.95 -4.87
CA GLY A 79 -5.06 4.66 -5.13
C GLY A 79 -5.34 6.13 -5.39
N THR A 80 -4.60 7.05 -4.77
CA THR A 80 -4.65 8.48 -5.13
C THR A 80 -3.26 9.10 -5.12
N ASN A 81 -3.05 10.21 -5.80
CA ASN A 81 -1.80 10.96 -5.78
C ASN A 81 -1.54 11.76 -4.49
N MET A 82 -2.50 11.84 -3.56
CA MET A 82 -2.38 12.62 -2.33
C MET A 82 -2.00 11.73 -1.13
N PHE A 83 -1.02 12.17 -0.32
CA PHE A 83 -0.70 11.52 0.95
C PHE A 83 -1.82 11.74 1.97
N GLY A 84 -1.98 10.81 2.91
CA GLY A 84 -3.08 10.83 3.87
C GLY A 84 -4.45 10.51 3.29
N SER A 85 -4.54 10.04 2.04
CA SER A 85 -5.77 9.60 1.40
C SER A 85 -6.02 8.10 1.58
N GLY A 86 -7.09 7.58 0.95
CA GLY A 86 -7.31 6.14 0.79
C GLY A 86 -7.87 5.46 2.05
N TYR A 87 -8.42 6.23 2.98
CA TYR A 87 -9.17 5.74 4.13
C TYR A 87 -10.62 5.42 3.73
N PRO A 88 -11.17 4.25 4.12
CA PRO A 88 -12.47 3.78 3.62
C PRO A 88 -13.67 4.57 4.16
N TYR A 89 -13.52 5.26 5.29
CA TYR A 89 -14.59 6.00 5.96
C TYR A 89 -14.65 7.49 5.58
N GLY A 90 -13.85 7.92 4.59
CA GLY A 90 -13.66 9.34 4.26
C GLY A 90 -12.79 10.07 5.30
N ALA A 91 -12.11 11.13 4.89
CA ALA A 91 -11.26 11.91 5.81
C ALA A 91 -12.04 13.13 6.33
N TRP A 92 -12.23 13.24 7.65
CA TRP A 92 -12.79 14.46 8.28
C TRP A 92 -11.79 15.61 8.36
N ASN A 93 -10.50 15.28 8.38
CA ASN A 93 -9.40 16.22 8.32
C ASN A 93 -8.46 15.71 7.23
N THR A 94 -8.28 16.47 6.15
CA THR A 94 -7.47 16.07 4.99
C THR A 94 -6.04 16.59 5.04
N THR A 95 -5.69 17.37 6.05
CA THR A 95 -4.37 18.00 6.21
C THR A 95 -3.48 17.28 7.21
N SER A 96 -4.03 16.32 7.97
CA SER A 96 -3.29 15.55 8.97
C SER A 96 -3.65 14.06 8.94
N ILE A 97 -2.66 13.20 9.16
CA ILE A 97 -2.85 11.75 9.40
C ILE A 97 -2.78 11.37 10.88
N ALA A 98 -2.55 12.34 11.77
CA ALA A 98 -2.49 12.07 13.20
C ALA A 98 -3.81 11.48 13.72
N ARG A 99 -3.70 10.56 14.68
CA ARG A 99 -4.82 9.93 15.42
C ARG A 99 -5.78 9.08 14.57
N ARG A 100 -5.49 8.87 13.29
CA ARG A 100 -6.41 8.35 12.29
C ARG A 100 -6.76 6.85 12.26
N SER A 101 -6.74 5.99 13.28
CA SER A 101 -6.98 4.53 13.07
C SER A 101 -6.15 3.88 11.91
N PHE A 102 -6.26 2.56 11.70
CA PHE A 102 -5.45 1.83 10.72
C PHE A 102 -6.28 0.76 10.03
N PRO A 103 -7.12 1.13 9.04
CA PRO A 103 -8.15 0.26 8.47
C PRO A 103 -7.58 -1.03 7.86
N PHE A 104 -6.33 -0.99 7.40
CA PHE A 104 -5.69 -2.14 6.78
C PHE A 104 -4.67 -2.84 7.67
N GLY A 105 -4.62 -2.52 8.97
CA GLY A 105 -3.72 -3.17 9.93
C GLY A 105 -2.25 -2.71 9.86
N VAL A 106 -1.93 -1.80 8.96
CA VAL A 106 -0.61 -1.18 8.76
C VAL A 106 -0.71 0.33 8.89
N TRP A 107 0.41 0.97 9.18
CA TRP A 107 0.48 2.42 9.37
C TRP A 107 0.85 3.13 8.07
N PRO A 108 0.38 4.38 7.87
CA PRO A 108 0.87 5.22 6.78
C PRO A 108 2.40 5.30 6.76
N LEU A 109 2.96 5.58 5.59
CA LEU A 109 4.36 6.02 5.47
C LEU A 109 4.56 7.32 6.25
N TYR A 110 5.81 7.69 6.50
CA TYR A 110 6.18 9.01 7.01
C TYR A 110 7.15 9.66 6.03
N TRP A 111 7.23 10.99 6.07
CA TRP A 111 8.08 11.79 5.17
C TRP A 111 8.81 12.87 5.97
N GLU A 112 9.72 13.59 5.31
CA GLU A 112 10.45 14.73 5.88
C GLU A 112 9.52 15.84 6.42
N ASP A 113 10.03 16.66 7.34
CA ASP A 113 9.37 17.82 7.96
C ASP A 113 8.06 17.54 8.71
N ASP A 114 7.87 16.31 9.19
CA ASP A 114 6.63 15.90 9.82
C ASP A 114 5.39 16.16 8.94
N PHE A 115 5.52 15.90 7.63
CA PHE A 115 4.45 16.21 6.69
C PHE A 115 3.15 15.49 7.07
N MET A 116 2.07 16.27 7.21
CA MET A 116 0.74 15.84 7.70
C MET A 116 0.75 15.21 9.10
N ASP A 117 1.61 15.68 10.01
CA ASP A 117 1.74 15.16 11.38
C ASP A 117 2.05 13.65 11.39
N SER A 118 2.93 13.22 10.47
CA SER A 118 3.32 11.82 10.31
C SER A 118 4.34 11.31 11.34
N SER A 119 4.85 12.18 12.21
CA SER A 119 5.78 11.87 13.29
C SER A 119 5.22 10.83 14.26
N GLU A 120 3.90 10.75 14.43
CA GLU A 120 3.21 9.73 15.22
C GLU A 120 3.52 8.30 14.74
N VAL A 121 3.82 8.11 13.45
CA VAL A 121 4.15 6.83 12.81
C VAL A 121 5.58 6.78 12.26
N GLY A 122 6.45 7.68 12.76
CA GLY A 122 7.81 7.93 12.30
C GLY A 122 8.81 6.81 12.56
N ALA A 123 10.07 7.08 12.22
CA ALA A 123 11.20 6.13 12.25
C ALA A 123 11.41 5.45 13.61
N GLN A 124 11.09 6.13 14.72
CA GLN A 124 11.21 5.58 16.08
C GLN A 124 10.32 4.37 16.33
N LEU A 125 9.27 4.17 15.51
CA LEU A 125 8.36 3.03 15.61
C LEU A 125 8.62 1.95 14.55
N ASP A 126 9.68 2.05 13.74
CA ASP A 126 9.99 1.07 12.69
C ASP A 126 10.19 -0.36 13.23
N THR A 127 10.69 -0.51 14.46
CA THR A 127 10.93 -1.80 15.10
C THR A 127 9.64 -2.56 15.42
N ILE A 128 8.54 -1.83 15.63
CA ILE A 128 7.21 -2.37 15.91
C ILE A 128 6.23 -2.17 14.75
N ARG A 129 6.68 -1.58 13.63
CA ARG A 129 5.88 -1.35 12.44
C ARG A 129 5.36 -2.69 11.89
N PRO A 130 4.04 -2.81 11.68
CA PRO A 130 3.46 -4.01 11.07
C PRO A 130 4.07 -4.27 9.70
N GLY A 131 4.63 -5.46 9.52
CA GLY A 131 5.27 -5.88 8.26
C GLY A 131 6.75 -5.52 8.15
N GLY A 132 7.32 -4.90 9.18
CA GLY A 132 8.73 -4.51 9.24
C GLY A 132 8.96 -3.04 8.92
N HIS A 133 10.24 -2.66 8.89
CA HIS A 133 10.69 -1.30 8.58
C HIS A 133 10.23 -0.85 7.20
N ILE A 134 10.17 0.46 6.97
CA ILE A 134 9.90 1.00 5.64
C ILE A 134 11.00 0.56 4.70
N SER A 135 10.60 0.00 3.56
CA SER A 135 11.47 -0.54 2.54
C SER A 135 11.07 0.01 1.18
N ILE A 136 11.99 -0.11 0.23
CA ILE A 136 11.81 0.28 -1.15
C ILE A 136 12.32 -0.83 -2.08
N VAL A 137 11.63 -1.04 -3.20
CA VAL A 137 12.05 -1.99 -4.24
C VAL A 137 11.95 -1.33 -5.62
N PRO A 138 12.99 -1.42 -6.46
CA PRO A 138 12.94 -0.95 -7.84
C PRO A 138 12.10 -1.93 -8.69
N LEU A 139 11.28 -1.36 -9.56
CA LEU A 139 10.46 -2.06 -10.53
C LEU A 139 10.92 -1.63 -11.93
N ARG A 140 11.60 -2.53 -12.63
CA ARG A 140 12.04 -2.35 -14.01
C ARG A 140 11.29 -3.32 -14.91
N THR A 141 10.93 -2.91 -16.12
CA THR A 141 10.37 -3.84 -17.10
C THR A 141 11.43 -4.83 -17.57
N THR A 142 11.10 -6.12 -17.66
CA THR A 142 11.98 -7.13 -18.28
C THR A 142 11.52 -7.53 -19.68
N LYS A 143 10.38 -7.00 -20.15
CA LYS A 143 9.75 -7.45 -21.40
C LYS A 143 9.91 -6.40 -22.48
N GLU A 144 10.53 -6.80 -23.58
CA GLU A 144 10.76 -5.98 -24.78
C GLU A 144 9.45 -5.52 -25.47
N ASN A 145 8.32 -6.17 -25.16
CA ASN A 145 7.02 -5.86 -25.77
C ASN A 145 6.33 -4.63 -25.17
N PHE A 146 6.86 -4.03 -24.10
CA PHE A 146 6.36 -2.75 -23.61
C PHE A 146 7.15 -1.63 -24.27
N THR A 147 6.46 -0.64 -24.84
CA THR A 147 7.03 0.60 -25.38
C THR A 147 7.45 1.54 -24.25
N ILE A 148 8.22 1.02 -23.29
CA ILE A 148 8.73 1.72 -22.11
C ILE A 148 10.25 1.62 -22.19
N SER A 149 10.95 2.73 -21.96
CA SER A 149 12.41 2.72 -21.95
C SER A 149 12.90 1.76 -20.85
N GLN A 150 13.94 0.96 -21.15
CA GLN A 150 14.60 0.12 -20.16
C GLN A 150 15.24 0.94 -19.02
N ASP A 151 15.47 2.23 -19.25
CA ASP A 151 16.00 3.17 -18.26
C ASP A 151 14.93 3.68 -17.29
N GLU A 152 13.64 3.43 -17.56
CA GLU A 152 12.57 3.90 -16.69
C GLU A 152 12.41 2.98 -15.47
N VAL A 153 12.66 3.54 -14.28
CA VAL A 153 12.59 2.81 -13.01
C VAL A 153 11.49 3.38 -12.15
N TYR A 154 10.51 2.54 -11.83
CA TYR A 154 9.53 2.82 -10.80
C TYR A 154 9.99 2.24 -9.47
N TYR A 155 9.46 2.75 -8.37
CA TYR A 155 9.75 2.24 -7.03
C TYR A 155 8.45 1.98 -6.29
N ALA A 156 8.35 0.81 -5.67
CA ALA A 156 7.32 0.56 -4.67
C ALA A 156 7.91 0.76 -3.28
N VAL A 157 7.19 1.51 -2.44
CA VAL A 157 7.57 1.85 -1.06
C VAL A 157 6.48 1.34 -0.12
N GLY A 158 6.87 0.68 0.96
CA GLY A 158 5.94 0.07 1.91
C GLY A 158 6.68 -0.62 3.05
N ASP A 159 5.96 -1.36 3.89
CA ASP A 159 6.59 -2.30 4.83
C ASP A 159 7.23 -3.49 4.09
N SER A 160 8.35 -4.02 4.61
CA SER A 160 9.13 -5.07 3.95
C SER A 160 8.29 -6.27 3.53
N GLN A 161 7.40 -6.77 4.41
CA GLN A 161 6.57 -7.93 4.11
C GLN A 161 5.53 -7.62 3.03
N SER A 162 4.93 -6.43 3.01
CA SER A 162 4.00 -6.04 1.93
C SER A 162 4.69 -5.93 0.59
N LEU A 163 5.94 -5.45 0.56
CA LEU A 163 6.71 -5.42 -0.68
C LEU A 163 7.06 -6.83 -1.17
N ILE A 164 7.48 -7.73 -0.27
CA ILE A 164 7.77 -9.11 -0.66
C ILE A 164 6.53 -9.80 -1.25
N SER A 165 5.35 -9.61 -0.64
CA SER A 165 4.14 -10.28 -1.14
C SER A 165 3.64 -9.73 -2.46
N ILE A 166 3.70 -8.40 -2.67
CA ILE A 166 3.27 -7.80 -3.93
C ILE A 166 4.30 -7.98 -5.05
N LEU A 167 5.58 -8.11 -4.71
CA LEU A 167 6.64 -8.39 -5.68
C LEU A 167 6.38 -9.69 -6.45
N ILE A 168 5.80 -10.71 -5.80
CA ILE A 168 5.33 -11.92 -6.48
C ILE A 168 4.36 -11.54 -7.62
N SER A 169 3.43 -10.64 -7.36
CA SER A 169 2.49 -10.17 -8.39
C SER A 169 3.16 -9.32 -9.47
N TYR A 170 4.09 -8.44 -9.13
CA TYR A 170 4.83 -7.63 -10.10
C TYR A 170 5.67 -8.50 -11.06
N VAL A 171 6.37 -9.51 -10.53
CA VAL A 171 7.19 -10.41 -11.36
C VAL A 171 6.31 -11.30 -12.23
N THR A 172 5.23 -11.87 -11.68
CA THR A 172 4.40 -12.86 -12.40
C THR A 172 3.42 -12.23 -13.39
N TRP A 173 2.79 -11.10 -13.06
CA TRP A 173 1.75 -10.47 -13.88
C TRP A 173 2.21 -9.23 -14.63
N CYS A 174 3.15 -8.47 -14.06
CA CYS A 174 3.62 -7.22 -14.65
C CYS A 174 4.96 -7.35 -15.37
N HIS A 175 5.58 -8.54 -15.35
CA HIS A 175 6.91 -8.79 -15.91
C HIS A 175 7.96 -7.77 -15.42
N ALA A 176 7.90 -7.47 -14.14
CA ALA A 176 8.91 -6.65 -13.48
C ALA A 176 10.15 -7.49 -13.15
N SER A 177 11.31 -6.85 -13.13
CA SER A 177 12.57 -7.45 -12.72
C SER A 177 12.50 -7.86 -11.25
N LEU A 178 12.99 -9.05 -10.93
CA LEU A 178 13.14 -9.46 -9.55
C LEU A 178 14.20 -8.59 -8.86
N ALA A 179 13.80 -7.92 -7.78
CA ALA A 179 14.69 -7.15 -6.91
C ALA A 179 14.25 -7.31 -5.46
N TRP A 180 15.21 -7.41 -4.53
CA TRP A 180 14.90 -7.53 -3.11
C TRP A 180 14.58 -6.16 -2.50
N PRO A 181 13.56 -6.05 -1.64
CA PRO A 181 13.32 -4.82 -0.90
C PRO A 181 14.51 -4.48 -0.02
N THR A 182 14.89 -3.21 0.00
CA THR A 182 15.97 -2.67 0.83
C THR A 182 15.39 -1.64 1.80
N ARG A 183 16.04 -1.45 2.95
CA ARG A 183 15.61 -0.45 3.92
C ARG A 183 15.58 0.94 3.26
N PHE A 184 14.50 1.66 3.50
CA PHE A 184 14.29 3.00 2.98
C PHE A 184 14.11 3.98 4.12
N ASP A 185 14.82 5.10 4.03
CA ASP A 185 14.68 6.21 4.96
C ASP A 185 14.11 7.44 4.23
N PRO A 186 12.79 7.72 4.39
CA PRO A 186 12.13 8.84 3.72
C PRO A 186 12.60 10.23 4.17
N THR A 187 13.30 10.34 5.30
CA THR A 187 13.79 11.63 5.84
C THR A 187 15.25 11.90 5.45
N SER A 188 15.89 10.98 4.73
CA SER A 188 17.25 11.19 4.25
C SER A 188 17.28 12.28 3.17
N PRO A 189 18.20 13.26 3.24
CA PRO A 189 18.36 14.27 2.18
C PRO A 189 18.60 13.67 0.79
N ASN A 190 19.25 12.50 0.76
CA ASN A 190 19.59 11.73 -0.44
C ASN A 190 18.65 10.54 -0.67
N ALA A 191 17.41 10.61 -0.16
CA ALA A 191 16.40 9.57 -0.39
C ALA A 191 16.16 9.32 -1.88
N THR A 192 16.11 8.04 -2.28
CA THR A 192 15.91 7.60 -3.68
C THR A 192 14.65 8.17 -4.31
N VAL A 193 13.60 8.32 -3.51
CA VAL A 193 12.34 8.96 -3.88
C VAL A 193 11.92 9.89 -2.76
N LYS A 194 11.35 11.03 -3.12
CA LYS A 194 10.75 11.98 -2.20
C LYS A 194 9.23 11.98 -2.34
N LEU A 195 8.55 12.69 -1.46
CA LEU A 195 7.10 12.79 -1.47
C LEU A 195 6.56 13.32 -2.81
N GLU A 196 7.25 14.28 -3.43
CA GLU A 196 6.93 14.83 -4.75
C GLU A 196 7.08 13.81 -5.90
N ASN A 197 7.85 12.74 -5.70
CA ASN A 197 8.04 11.69 -6.69
C ASN A 197 6.96 10.61 -6.63
N VAL A 198 6.05 10.66 -5.65
CA VAL A 198 5.00 9.66 -5.49
C VAL A 198 3.90 9.87 -6.51
N LEU A 199 3.68 8.86 -7.34
CA LEU A 199 2.60 8.81 -8.32
C LEU A 199 1.27 8.48 -7.65
N GLN A 200 1.28 7.49 -6.75
CA GLN A 200 0.06 7.02 -6.13
C GLN A 200 0.32 6.35 -4.76
N TYR A 201 -0.45 6.77 -3.77
CA TYR A 201 -0.58 6.15 -2.47
C TYR A 201 -1.75 5.18 -2.46
N TYR A 202 -1.59 4.05 -1.77
CA TYR A 202 -2.61 3.04 -1.58
C TYR A 202 -2.76 2.71 -0.10
N ARG A 203 -3.88 2.05 0.24
CA ARG A 203 -4.08 1.39 1.54
C ARG A 203 -3.87 2.38 2.70
N ALA A 204 -4.63 3.47 2.71
CA ALA A 204 -4.48 4.56 3.69
C ALA A 204 -3.05 5.14 3.75
N SER A 205 -2.41 5.33 2.58
CA SER A 205 -1.03 5.83 2.43
C SER A 205 0.06 5.01 3.11
N SER A 206 -0.18 3.72 3.36
CA SER A 206 0.82 2.78 3.89
C SER A 206 1.66 2.09 2.81
N PHE A 207 1.36 2.37 1.54
CA PHE A 207 2.06 1.84 0.39
C PHE A 207 2.05 2.90 -0.72
N ALA A 208 3.15 3.06 -1.44
CA ALA A 208 3.28 4.05 -2.49
C ALA A 208 3.97 3.48 -3.74
N LEU A 209 3.58 3.98 -4.89
CA LEU A 209 4.29 3.84 -6.16
C LEU A 209 4.88 5.20 -6.51
N ALA A 210 6.19 5.25 -6.79
CA ALA A 210 6.93 6.47 -7.07
C ALA A 210 7.82 6.31 -8.30
N SER A 211 8.20 7.45 -8.90
CA SER A 211 9.19 7.51 -9.98
C SER A 211 10.05 8.75 -9.79
N PRO A 212 11.39 8.64 -9.73
CA PRO A 212 12.28 9.80 -9.63
C PRO A 212 12.16 10.78 -10.81
N ALA A 213 11.70 10.29 -11.96
CA ALA A 213 11.44 11.12 -13.14
C ALA A 213 10.14 11.94 -13.05
N TYR A 214 9.24 11.56 -12.13
CA TYR A 214 8.02 12.30 -11.85
C TYR A 214 8.25 13.29 -10.71
N SER A 215 7.76 14.51 -10.85
CA SER A 215 7.75 15.49 -9.76
C SER A 215 6.44 16.25 -9.77
N ASN A 216 5.71 16.18 -8.65
CA ASN A 216 4.48 16.92 -8.45
C ASN A 216 4.70 18.07 -7.45
N PRO A 217 4.72 19.34 -7.90
CA PRO A 217 4.90 20.48 -7.01
C PRO A 217 3.73 20.66 -6.03
N ASN A 218 2.56 20.09 -6.33
CA ASN A 218 1.38 20.15 -5.47
C ASN A 218 1.26 18.95 -4.51
N SER A 219 2.24 18.05 -4.49
CA SER A 219 2.26 16.90 -3.56
C SER A 219 2.14 17.32 -2.09
N ARG A 220 2.65 18.52 -1.74
CA ARG A 220 2.56 19.13 -0.41
C ARG A 220 1.37 20.07 -0.21
N ASN A 221 0.75 20.53 -1.29
CA ASN A 221 -0.44 21.36 -1.23
C ASN A 221 -1.65 20.44 -1.14
N ALA A 222 -2.01 20.03 0.09
CA ALA A 222 -3.28 19.39 0.37
C ALA A 222 -4.42 20.41 0.26
N SER A 223 -4.65 20.90 -0.96
CA SER A 223 -5.74 21.82 -1.31
C SER A 223 -6.68 21.06 -2.23
N TYR A 224 -7.92 20.86 -1.79
CA TYR A 224 -9.02 20.43 -2.66
C TYR A 224 -9.46 21.60 -3.54
#